data_AF-A0A6H0EVS9-F1
#
_entry.id   AF-A0A6H0EVS9-F1
#
_cell.length_a   1.000
_cell.length_b   1.000
_cell.length_c   1.000
_cell.angle_alpha   90.00
_cell.angle_beta   90.00
_cell.angle_gamma   90.00
#
_symmetry.space_group_name_H-M   'P 1'
#
loop_
_entity.id
_entity.type
_entity.pdbx_description
1 polymer ?
#
loop_
_entity_poly.entity_id
_entity_poly.type
_entity_poly.pdbx_seq_one_letter_code
_entity_poly.pdbx_strand_id
1 'polypeptide(L)'
;MILIMTIATASSLILMVSTHPIAILSMVLIQTMNICIMSWITIKTSWFSYILFLIFLGGLMILFVYITSMASNEKFEMNFNETLALNKKMFLIVSLVITLLTFNKNYSTNNAPLTQHNMMIFSNSLIMPSILMMTYLLMTLIVAVKIVNMYEGPLRSVIKK
;
A
#
# COMPACT_ATOMS: atom_id res chain seq x y z
N MET A 1 -5.87 -5.49 -17.58
CA MET A 1 -5.27 -4.20 -17.16
C MET A 1 -6.33 -3.15 -16.86
N ILE A 2 -7.16 -2.72 -17.81
CA ILE A 2 -8.17 -1.67 -17.55
C ILE A 2 -9.15 -2.04 -16.41
N LEU A 3 -9.64 -3.29 -16.39
CA LEU A 3 -10.52 -3.77 -15.31
C LEU A 3 -9.82 -3.83 -13.94
N ILE A 4 -8.52 -4.09 -13.91
CA ILE A 4 -7.78 -4.07 -12.63
C ILE A 4 -7.55 -2.61 -12.20
N MET A 5 -7.41 -1.67 -13.16
CA MET A 5 -7.27 -0.24 -12.88
C MET A 5 -8.57 0.34 -12.30
N THR A 6 -9.74 -0.08 -12.83
CA THR A 6 -11.03 0.31 -12.25
C THR A 6 -11.20 -0.20 -10.83
N ILE A 7 -10.80 -1.45 -10.56
CA ILE A 7 -10.90 -2.03 -9.22
C ILE A 7 -9.94 -1.34 -8.24
N ALA A 8 -8.70 -1.05 -8.66
CA ALA A 8 -7.71 -0.36 -7.83
C ALA A 8 -8.12 1.08 -7.48
N THR A 9 -8.70 1.80 -8.45
CA THR A 9 -9.21 3.15 -8.20
C THR A 9 -10.45 3.12 -7.30
N ALA A 10 -11.38 2.19 -7.52
CA ALA A 10 -12.56 2.02 -6.67
C ALA A 10 -12.19 1.71 -5.21
N SER A 11 -11.25 0.79 -4.97
CA SER A 11 -10.79 0.46 -3.61
C SER A 11 -10.04 1.61 -2.93
N SER A 12 -9.26 2.41 -3.68
CA SER A 12 -8.63 3.63 -3.12
C SER A 12 -9.65 4.69 -2.66
N LEU A 13 -10.78 4.80 -3.34
CA LEU A 13 -11.84 5.73 -2.97
C LEU A 13 -12.56 5.28 -1.69
N ILE A 14 -12.81 3.97 -1.56
CA ILE A 14 -13.41 3.41 -0.34
C ILE A 14 -12.51 3.68 0.88
N LEU A 15 -11.19 3.57 0.71
CA LEU A 15 -10.23 3.85 1.77
C LEU A 15 -10.32 5.30 2.27
N MET A 16 -10.51 6.26 1.36
CA MET A 16 -10.61 7.69 1.74
C MET A 16 -11.82 7.99 2.61
N VAL A 17 -12.89 7.20 2.52
CA VAL A 17 -14.14 7.41 3.27
C VAL A 17 -14.19 6.60 4.57
N SER A 18 -13.34 5.57 4.71
CA SER A 18 -13.34 4.74 5.92
C SER A 18 -12.73 5.46 7.13
N THR A 19 -13.45 5.46 8.25
CA THR A 19 -13.02 6.09 9.51
C THR A 19 -12.43 5.09 10.50
N HIS A 20 -12.95 3.86 10.53
CA HIS A 20 -12.55 2.87 11.51
C HIS A 20 -11.17 2.27 11.19
N PRO A 21 -10.23 2.23 12.15
CA PRO A 21 -8.83 1.88 11.88
C PRO A 21 -8.65 0.44 11.35
N ILE A 22 -9.46 -0.50 11.83
CA ILE A 22 -9.45 -1.88 11.32
C ILE A 22 -9.95 -1.97 9.87
N ALA A 23 -10.93 -1.14 9.48
CA ALA A 23 -11.40 -1.10 8.09
C ALA A 23 -10.41 -0.41 7.17
N ILE A 24 -9.71 0.62 7.66
CA ILE A 24 -8.59 1.22 6.92
C ILE A 24 -7.53 0.14 6.63
N LEU A 25 -7.14 -0.64 7.64
CA LEU A 25 -6.13 -1.70 7.47
C LEU A 25 -6.56 -2.77 6.46
N SER A 26 -7.80 -3.26 6.54
CA SER A 26 -8.30 -4.27 5.61
C SER A 26 -8.39 -3.75 4.17
N MET A 27 -8.76 -2.48 3.99
CA MET A 27 -8.78 -1.84 2.67
C MET A 27 -7.38 -1.65 2.09
N VAL A 28 -6.38 -1.33 2.91
CA VAL A 28 -4.98 -1.25 2.45
C VAL A 28 -4.48 -2.61 1.96
N LEU A 29 -4.84 -3.71 2.63
CA LEU A 29 -4.47 -5.07 2.17
C LEU A 29 -5.04 -5.37 0.78
N ILE A 30 -6.32 -5.07 0.53
CA ILE A 30 -6.94 -5.26 -0.78
C ILE A 30 -6.26 -4.40 -1.85
N GLN A 31 -5.92 -3.15 -1.52
CA GLN A 31 -5.25 -2.25 -2.45
C GLN A 31 -3.84 -2.73 -2.81
N THR A 32 -3.06 -3.19 -1.83
CA THR A 32 -1.71 -3.73 -2.07
C THR A 32 -1.73 -4.97 -2.96
N MET A 33 -2.72 -5.84 -2.80
CA MET A 33 -2.94 -6.99 -3.71
C MET A 33 -3.19 -6.54 -5.15
N ASN A 34 -4.06 -5.54 -5.36
CA ASN A 34 -4.34 -5.00 -6.69
C ASN A 34 -3.06 -4.43 -7.34
N ILE A 35 -2.22 -3.72 -6.57
CA ILE A 35 -0.96 -3.16 -7.05
C ILE A 35 0.05 -4.26 -7.41
N CYS A 36 0.15 -5.32 -6.60
CA CYS A 36 1.04 -6.46 -6.89
C CYS A 36 0.68 -7.11 -8.23
N ILE A 37 -0.60 -7.37 -8.45
CA ILE A 37 -1.09 -7.96 -9.72
C ILE A 37 -0.78 -7.03 -10.90
N MET A 38 -0.95 -5.72 -10.74
CA MET A 38 -0.62 -4.76 -11.79
C MET A 38 0.86 -4.71 -12.13
N SER A 39 1.72 -4.67 -11.12
CA SER A 39 3.18 -4.65 -11.31
C SER A 39 3.69 -5.92 -12.00
N TRP A 40 3.07 -7.07 -11.71
CA TRP A 40 3.37 -8.32 -12.39
C TRP A 40 3.04 -8.26 -13.89
N ILE A 41 1.86 -7.72 -14.24
CA ILE A 41 1.42 -7.60 -15.64
C ILE A 41 2.33 -6.64 -16.43
N THR A 42 2.80 -5.54 -15.82
CA THR A 42 3.59 -4.51 -16.52
C THR A 42 5.06 -4.91 -16.70
N ILE A 43 5.70 -5.43 -15.66
CA ILE A 43 7.15 -5.70 -15.65
C ILE A 43 7.45 -7.12 -16.19
N LYS A 44 6.42 -7.99 -16.30
CA LYS A 44 6.51 -9.40 -16.77
C LYS A 44 7.44 -10.29 -15.93
N THR A 45 8.07 -9.76 -14.88
CA THR A 45 8.87 -10.52 -13.91
C THR A 45 8.18 -10.52 -12.55
N SER A 46 8.01 -11.71 -11.96
CA SER A 46 7.31 -11.88 -10.67
C SER A 46 8.12 -11.45 -9.44
N TRP A 47 9.44 -11.31 -9.55
CA TRP A 47 10.32 -11.05 -8.40
C TRP A 47 10.02 -9.69 -7.73
N PHE A 48 9.82 -8.64 -8.54
CA PHE A 48 9.46 -7.32 -8.02
C PHE A 48 8.10 -7.31 -7.33
N SER A 49 7.07 -7.91 -7.95
CA SER A 49 5.73 -8.02 -7.35
C SER A 49 5.74 -8.82 -6.05
N TYR A 50 6.62 -9.82 -5.93
CA TYR A 50 6.76 -10.63 -4.73
C TYR A 50 7.41 -9.86 -3.57
N ILE A 51 8.51 -9.13 -3.82
CA ILE A 51 9.16 -8.29 -2.81
C ILE A 51 8.19 -7.22 -2.30
N LEU A 52 7.46 -6.57 -3.22
CA LEU A 52 6.46 -5.56 -2.86
C LEU A 52 5.39 -6.18 -1.95
N PHE A 53 4.87 -7.36 -2.28
CA PHE A 53 3.87 -8.04 -1.48
C PHE A 53 4.35 -8.32 -0.04
N LEU A 54 5.56 -8.87 0.11
CA LEU A 54 6.10 -9.24 1.43
C LEU A 54 6.32 -8.03 2.34
N ILE A 55 6.89 -6.94 1.81
CA ILE A 55 7.18 -5.74 2.61
C ILE A 55 5.88 -5.11 3.13
N PHE A 56 4.86 -4.99 2.27
CA PHE A 56 3.57 -4.43 2.67
C PHE A 56 2.85 -5.33 3.68
N LEU A 57 2.83 -6.65 3.47
CA LEU A 57 2.16 -7.56 4.39
C LEU A 57 2.84 -7.57 5.77
N GLY A 58 4.17 -7.59 5.82
CA GLY A 58 4.92 -7.50 7.08
C GLY A 58 4.68 -6.19 7.84
N GLY A 59 4.72 -5.05 7.14
CA GLY A 59 4.46 -3.74 7.75
C GLY A 59 3.02 -3.60 8.27
N LEU A 60 2.03 -4.10 7.52
CA LEU A 60 0.63 -4.05 7.92
C LEU A 60 0.32 -4.95 9.11
N MET A 61 1.00 -6.10 9.26
CA MET A 61 0.84 -6.95 10.43
C MET A 61 1.36 -6.27 11.71
N ILE A 62 2.49 -5.56 11.65
CA ILE A 62 3.02 -4.81 12.81
C ILE A 62 2.03 -3.69 13.20
N LEU A 63 1.50 -2.98 12.21
CA LEU A 63 0.53 -1.91 12.42
C LEU A 63 -0.80 -2.44 13.00
N PHE A 64 -1.24 -3.64 12.60
CA PHE A 64 -2.40 -4.31 13.19
C PHE A 64 -2.22 -4.58 14.68
N VAL A 65 -1.07 -5.14 15.09
CA VAL A 65 -0.78 -5.42 16.50
C VAL A 65 -0.74 -4.12 17.31
N TYR A 66 -0.13 -3.07 16.76
CA TYR A 66 -0.08 -1.77 17.43
C TYR A 66 -1.48 -1.18 17.66
N ILE A 67 -2.33 -1.12 16.63
CA ILE A 67 -3.67 -0.54 16.73
C ILE A 67 -4.57 -1.34 17.69
N THR A 68 -4.55 -2.68 17.59
CA THR A 68 -5.34 -3.54 18.50
C THR A 68 -4.87 -3.48 19.95
N SER A 69 -3.60 -3.12 20.21
CA SER A 69 -3.09 -2.92 21.56
C SER A 69 -3.46 -1.55 22.17
N MET A 70 -3.71 -0.54 21.32
CA MET A 70 -3.96 0.84 21.73
C MET A 70 -5.44 1.23 21.72
N ALA A 71 -6.23 0.69 20.79
CA ALA A 71 -7.63 1.06 20.64
C ALA A 71 -8.55 0.17 21.50
N SER A 72 -9.50 0.78 22.19
CA SER A 72 -10.69 0.07 22.67
C SER A 72 -11.44 -0.53 21.49
N ASN A 73 -11.97 -1.75 21.64
CA ASN A 73 -12.82 -2.42 20.64
C ASN A 73 -14.15 -1.66 20.48
N GLU A 74 -14.11 -0.49 19.87
CA GLU A 74 -15.30 0.27 19.48
C GLU A 74 -16.07 -0.53 18.42
N LYS A 75 -17.40 -0.47 18.50
CA LYS A 75 -18.25 -1.18 17.55
C LYS A 75 -18.10 -0.51 16.19
N PHE A 76 -18.06 -1.35 15.16
CA PHE A 76 -17.95 -0.90 13.78
C PHE A 76 -19.25 -0.21 13.33
N GLU A 77 -19.32 1.11 13.43
CA GLU A 77 -20.42 1.92 12.89
C GLU A 77 -20.00 2.55 11.56
N MET A 78 -20.38 1.91 10.45
CA MET A 78 -20.25 2.48 9.10
C MET A 78 -21.62 2.93 8.59
N ASN A 79 -21.73 4.20 8.20
CA ASN A 79 -22.87 4.70 7.45
C ASN A 79 -22.81 4.17 6.00
N PHE A 80 -23.26 2.94 5.79
CA PHE A 80 -23.21 2.27 4.49
C PHE A 80 -23.90 3.06 3.37
N ASN A 81 -24.95 3.83 3.66
CA ASN A 81 -25.67 4.56 2.62
C ASN A 81 -24.88 5.73 2.02
N GLU A 82 -24.17 6.50 2.85
CA GLU A 82 -23.39 7.66 2.39
C GLU A 82 -22.14 7.20 1.63
N THR A 83 -21.47 6.16 2.14
CA THR A 83 -20.30 5.58 1.47
C THR A 83 -20.66 4.97 0.13
N LEU A 84 -21.79 4.25 0.04
CA LEU A 84 -22.25 3.64 -1.21
C LEU A 84 -22.69 4.69 -2.25
N ALA A 85 -23.29 5.80 -1.82
CA ALA A 85 -23.71 6.88 -2.72
C ALA A 85 -22.50 7.62 -3.34
N LEU A 86 -21.47 7.92 -2.54
CA LEU A 86 -20.21 8.50 -3.03
C LEU A 86 -19.50 7.55 -4.00
N ASN A 87 -19.44 6.26 -3.65
CA ASN A 87 -18.79 5.24 -4.47
C ASN A 87 -19.46 5.09 -5.84
N LYS A 88 -20.80 5.12 -5.91
CA LYS A 88 -21.53 5.02 -7.18
C LYS A 88 -21.24 6.21 -8.11
N LYS A 89 -21.23 7.44 -7.57
CA LYS A 89 -20.95 8.65 -8.36
C LYS A 89 -19.52 8.65 -8.90
N MET A 90 -18.55 8.28 -8.08
CA MET A 90 -17.16 8.24 -8.49
C MET A 90 -16.87 7.09 -9.46
N PHE A 91 -17.50 5.93 -9.28
CA PHE A 91 -17.38 4.82 -10.22
C PHE A 91 -17.85 5.20 -11.63
N LEU A 92 -18.94 5.95 -11.75
CA LEU A 92 -19.42 6.46 -13.03
C LEU A 92 -18.38 7.39 -13.70
N ILE A 93 -17.77 8.31 -12.95
CA ILE A 93 -16.73 9.21 -13.45
C ILE A 93 -15.53 8.42 -13.97
N VAL A 94 -15.05 7.44 -13.18
CA VAL A 94 -13.93 6.59 -13.58
C VAL A 94 -14.27 5.79 -14.85
N SER A 95 -15.49 5.24 -14.93
CA SER A 95 -15.93 4.49 -16.11
C SER A 95 -15.95 5.36 -17.37
N LEU A 96 -16.38 6.62 -17.28
CA LEU A 96 -16.37 7.60 -18.37
C LEU A 96 -14.96 7.99 -18.81
N VAL A 97 -14.06 8.23 -17.86
CA VAL A 97 -12.65 8.53 -18.18
C VAL A 97 -12.03 7.36 -18.92
N ILE A 98 -12.36 6.13 -18.54
CA ILE A 98 -11.81 4.93 -19.17
C ILE A 98 -12.37 4.71 -20.56
N THR A 99 -13.67 4.90 -20.79
CA THR A 99 -14.22 4.80 -22.14
C THR A 99 -13.53 5.79 -23.08
N LEU A 100 -13.39 7.05 -22.65
CA LEU A 100 -12.64 8.08 -23.39
C LEU A 100 -11.19 7.66 -23.69
N LEU A 101 -10.49 7.11 -22.69
CA LEU A 101 -9.12 6.64 -22.88
C LEU A 101 -9.03 5.44 -23.81
N THR A 102 -10.01 4.53 -23.81
CA THR A 102 -10.05 3.35 -24.69
C THR A 102 -10.36 3.70 -26.14
N PHE A 103 -11.24 4.68 -26.38
CA PHE A 103 -11.53 5.17 -27.73
C PHE A 103 -10.30 5.79 -28.40
N ASN A 104 -9.32 6.24 -27.62
CA ASN A 104 -8.14 6.93 -28.13
C ASN A 104 -6.91 6.03 -28.34
N LYS A 105 -7.05 4.69 -28.25
CA LYS A 105 -5.87 3.81 -28.24
C LYS A 105 -5.43 3.27 -29.60
N ASN A 106 -4.71 4.09 -30.35
CA ASN A 106 -3.51 3.65 -31.07
C ASN A 106 -2.40 3.40 -30.04
N TYR A 107 -2.43 2.28 -29.33
CA TYR A 107 -1.31 1.92 -28.45
C TYR A 107 -0.39 1.02 -29.26
N SER A 108 0.61 1.66 -29.87
CA SER A 108 1.82 0.99 -30.29
C SER A 108 2.44 0.34 -29.05
N THR A 109 2.15 -0.94 -28.87
CA THR A 109 2.90 -1.79 -27.97
C THR A 109 4.30 -1.90 -28.56
N ASN A 110 5.18 -0.97 -28.15
CA ASN A 110 6.61 -1.17 -28.33
C ASN A 110 6.97 -2.38 -27.48
N ASN A 111 6.89 -3.56 -28.11
CA ASN A 111 7.42 -4.82 -27.60
C ASN A 111 8.95 -4.79 -27.70
N ALA A 112 9.57 -3.72 -27.18
CA ALA A 112 10.97 -3.81 -26.85
C ALA A 112 11.08 -4.88 -25.76
N PRO A 113 11.93 -5.90 -25.91
CA PRO A 113 12.18 -6.83 -24.83
C PRO A 113 12.64 -5.98 -23.64
N LEU A 114 11.87 -6.03 -22.54
CA LEU A 114 12.31 -5.56 -21.24
C LEU A 114 13.54 -6.42 -20.91
N THR A 115 14.71 -5.93 -21.33
CA THR A 115 15.98 -6.55 -21.02
C THR A 115 16.03 -6.71 -19.52
N GLN A 116 16.29 -7.93 -19.09
CA GLN A 116 16.32 -8.42 -17.72
C GLN A 116 17.33 -7.60 -16.89
N HIS A 117 16.92 -6.40 -16.47
CA HIS A 117 17.74 -5.43 -15.73
C HIS A 117 17.59 -5.59 -14.22
N ASN A 118 16.90 -6.64 -13.77
CA ASN A 118 16.56 -6.87 -12.37
C ASN A 118 17.76 -7.11 -11.44
N MET A 119 18.99 -7.12 -11.94
CA MET A 119 20.20 -7.41 -11.15
C MET A 119 21.27 -6.31 -11.23
N MET A 120 20.90 -5.06 -11.58
CA MET A 120 21.86 -3.95 -11.66
C MET A 120 21.88 -3.03 -10.43
N ILE A 121 21.32 -3.43 -9.28
CA ILE A 121 21.34 -2.59 -8.07
C ILE A 121 22.77 -2.25 -7.62
N PHE A 122 23.73 -3.15 -7.88
CA PHE A 122 25.16 -2.95 -7.61
C PHE A 122 25.98 -2.59 -8.86
N SER A 123 25.32 -2.16 -9.94
CA SER A 123 26.03 -1.62 -11.10
C SER A 123 26.73 -0.31 -10.73
N ASN A 124 27.80 0.02 -11.45
CA ASN A 124 28.62 1.19 -11.14
C ASN A 124 27.82 2.51 -11.13
N SER A 125 26.71 2.57 -11.89
CA SER A 125 25.80 3.72 -11.93
C SER A 125 24.86 3.84 -10.72
N LEU A 126 24.62 2.74 -9.99
CA LEU A 126 23.69 2.66 -8.86
C LEU A 126 24.38 2.51 -7.48
N ILE A 127 25.72 2.56 -7.44
CA ILE A 127 26.49 2.54 -6.19
C ILE A 127 26.14 3.73 -5.28
N MET A 128 26.07 4.94 -5.81
CA MET A 128 25.76 6.13 -4.99
C MET A 128 24.37 6.05 -4.32
N PRO A 129 23.26 5.77 -5.04
CA PRO A 129 21.96 5.63 -4.38
C PRO A 129 21.88 4.43 -3.44
N SER A 130 22.60 3.33 -3.69
CA SER A 130 22.60 2.18 -2.77
C SER A 130 23.31 2.48 -1.44
N ILE A 131 24.45 3.19 -1.46
CA ILE A 131 25.13 3.66 -0.23
C ILE A 131 24.21 4.60 0.57
N LEU A 132 23.48 5.50 -0.10
CA LEU A 132 22.53 6.40 0.56
C LEU A 132 21.39 5.62 1.24
N MET A 133 20.82 4.59 0.58
CA MET A 133 19.78 3.76 1.19
C MET A 133 20.27 2.98 2.41
N MET A 134 21.50 2.44 2.37
CA MET A 134 22.08 1.72 3.50
C MET A 134 22.30 2.63 4.71
N THR A 135 22.85 3.82 4.49
CA THR A 135 23.06 4.80 5.57
C THR A 135 21.72 5.31 6.14
N TYR A 136 20.71 5.52 5.30
CA TYR A 136 19.36 5.89 5.74
C TYR A 136 18.75 4.82 6.67
N LEU A 137 18.75 3.54 6.26
CA LEU A 137 18.21 2.46 7.08
C LEU A 137 18.94 2.36 8.44
N LEU A 138 20.27 2.48 8.45
CA LEU A 138 21.06 2.47 9.68
C LEU A 138 20.68 3.64 10.61
N MET A 139 20.54 4.85 10.07
CA MET A 139 20.14 6.02 10.86
C MET A 139 18.72 5.86 11.43
N THR A 140 17.77 5.34 10.64
CA THR A 140 16.40 5.09 11.13
C THR A 140 16.37 4.11 12.29
N LEU A 141 17.20 3.06 12.28
CA LEU A 141 17.31 2.11 13.39
C LEU A 141 17.86 2.77 14.66
N ILE A 142 18.92 3.58 14.56
CA ILE A 142 19.50 4.30 15.71
C ILE A 142 18.45 5.25 16.32
N VAL A 143 17.73 5.98 15.48
CA VAL A 143 16.66 6.89 15.93
C VAL A 143 15.51 6.12 16.58
N ALA A 144 15.06 5.01 15.98
CA ALA A 144 14.00 4.18 16.54
C ALA A 144 14.35 3.67 17.95
N VAL A 145 15.57 3.16 18.16
CA VAL A 145 16.03 2.71 19.48
C VAL A 145 16.07 3.86 20.49
N LYS A 146 16.51 5.06 20.08
CA LYS A 146 16.50 6.25 20.97
C LYS A 146 15.08 6.67 21.37
N ILE A 147 14.11 6.58 20.46
CA ILE A 147 12.71 6.94 20.75
C ILE A 147 12.08 5.93 21.73
N VAL A 148 12.36 4.63 21.59
CA VAL A 148 11.80 3.60 22.47
C VAL A 148 12.32 3.73 23.91
N ASN A 149 13.55 4.20 24.11
CA ASN A 149 14.15 4.32 25.44
C ASN A 149 13.56 5.45 26.33
N MET A 150 12.55 6.19 25.86
CA MET A 150 12.03 7.39 26.55
C MET A 150 10.75 7.20 27.39
N TYR A 151 10.28 5.98 27.70
CA TYR A 151 9.09 5.82 28.56
C TYR A 151 9.32 4.83 29.71
N GLU A 152 9.67 5.36 30.88
CA GLU A 152 9.59 4.66 32.15
C GLU A 152 8.12 4.63 32.64
N GLY A 153 7.39 3.62 32.20
CA GLY A 153 6.06 3.31 32.72
C GLY A 153 5.34 2.25 31.88
N PRO A 154 4.75 1.20 32.47
CA PRO A 154 4.01 0.20 31.70
C PRO A 154 2.77 0.84 31.06
N LEU A 155 2.58 0.61 29.75
CA LEU A 155 1.42 1.05 28.96
C LEU A 155 0.05 0.59 29.51
N ARG A 156 0.06 -0.38 30.43
CA ARG A 156 -1.11 -0.81 31.19
C ARG A 156 -0.82 -0.61 32.68
N SER A 157 -1.52 0.32 33.31
CA SER A 157 -1.53 0.39 34.77
C SER A 157 -2.09 -0.94 35.29
N VAL A 158 -1.26 -1.67 36.04
CA VAL A 158 -1.77 -2.76 36.87
C VAL A 158 -2.58 -2.08 37.95
N ILE A 159 -3.92 -2.12 37.80
CA ILE A 159 -4.86 -1.69 38.84
C ILE A 159 -4.46 -2.44 40.11
N LYS A 160 -3.84 -1.74 41.07
CA LYS A 160 -3.64 -2.24 42.43
C LYS A 160 -5.03 -2.30 43.06
N LYS A 161 -5.50 -3.52 43.33
CA LYS A 161 -6.59 -3.77 44.28
C LYS A 161 -6.17 -3.34 45.68
#